data_AF-A0A1R3G4D0-F1
#
_entry.id   AF-A0A1R3G4D0-F1
#
_cell.length_a   1.000
_cell.length_b   1.000
_cell.length_c   1.000
_cell.angle_alpha   90.00
_cell.angle_beta   90.00
_cell.angle_gamma   90.00
#
_symmetry.space_group_name_H-M   'P 1'
#
loop_
_entity.id
_entity.type
_entity.pdbx_description
1 polymer ?
#
loop_
_entity_poly.entity_id
_entity_poly.type
_entity_poly.pdbx_seq_one_letter_code
_entity_poly.pdbx_strand_id
1 'polypeptide(L)'
;MEQKEFRIPQLRIGGHTDYIILRVARRWKTILPTTKEFLSIDFLFTDDEYSLRNQRDAAHGYMESNMEQHFSETLKEGLLYKISVFQVKPLKGTPKYNAIPAEKTILIYWSTEVREVTEGINKNNSAEDIRFKDDYSEIKLLEAAQEQRNRDNLFDEAIESSIIQILNLSSSGIVQAENSSLEAIVNTTPA
;
A
#
# COMPACT_ATOMS: atom_id res chain seq x y z
N MET A 1 25.16 4.99 25.03
CA MET A 1 25.49 4.38 23.73
C MET A 1 25.16 5.40 22.66
N GLU A 2 26.04 5.57 21.68
CA GLU A 2 25.80 6.45 20.55
C GLU A 2 24.76 5.79 19.62
N GLN A 3 23.70 6.50 19.28
CA GLN A 3 22.67 5.98 18.35
C GLN A 3 23.19 6.10 16.92
N LYS A 4 22.92 5.07 16.10
CA LYS A 4 23.27 5.03 14.68
C LYS A 4 22.09 5.50 13.82
N GLU A 5 22.38 6.11 12.67
CA GLU A 5 21.37 6.37 11.63
C GLU A 5 21.19 5.13 10.74
N PHE A 6 19.93 4.76 10.48
CA PHE A 6 19.54 3.81 9.45
C PHE A 6 18.88 4.49 8.27
N ARG A 7 18.97 3.83 7.12
CA ARG A 7 18.24 4.18 5.89
C ARG A 7 17.16 3.15 5.59
N ILE A 8 16.15 3.52 4.81
CA ILE A 8 15.02 2.61 4.50
C ILE A 8 15.49 1.23 3.99
N PRO A 9 16.45 1.11 3.05
CA PRO A 9 16.92 -0.20 2.55
C PRO A 9 17.64 -1.05 3.61
N GLN A 10 18.19 -0.40 4.64
CA GLN A 10 18.92 -1.05 5.71
C GLN A 10 17.98 -1.62 6.77
N LEU A 11 16.71 -1.20 6.79
CA LEU A 11 15.73 -1.67 7.76
C LEU A 11 15.54 -3.19 7.70
N ARG A 12 15.48 -3.80 8.88
CA ARG A 12 15.25 -5.23 9.11
C ARG A 12 14.03 -5.41 9.99
N ILE A 13 13.29 -6.50 9.83
CA ILE A 13 12.12 -6.80 10.67
C ILE A 13 12.57 -6.92 12.12
N GLY A 14 11.85 -6.29 13.05
CA GLY A 14 12.20 -6.26 14.47
C GLY A 14 12.13 -4.85 15.06
N GLY A 15 12.46 -4.75 16.35
CA GLY A 15 12.57 -3.45 17.04
C GLY A 15 13.93 -2.80 16.78
N HIS A 16 13.94 -1.47 16.70
CA HIS A 16 15.13 -0.64 16.47
C HIS A 16 15.20 0.44 17.54
N THR A 17 16.32 0.52 18.25
CA THR A 17 16.61 1.58 19.25
C THR A 17 17.44 2.74 18.70
N ASP A 18 17.99 2.54 17.51
CA ASP A 18 18.64 3.53 16.67
C ASP A 18 17.61 4.48 16.04
N TYR A 19 18.04 5.38 15.16
CA TYR A 19 17.16 6.35 14.52
C TYR A 19 17.17 6.28 13.00
N ILE A 20 16.11 6.81 12.40
CA ILE A 20 15.98 7.06 10.97
C ILE A 20 15.51 8.50 10.76
N ILE A 21 15.93 9.13 9.66
CA ILE A 21 15.51 10.49 9.30
C ILE A 21 14.56 10.40 8.11
N LEU A 22 13.29 10.68 8.34
CA LEU A 22 12.22 10.52 7.35
C LEU A 22 11.41 11.79 7.18
N ARG A 23 11.02 12.06 5.94
CA ARG A 23 10.02 13.08 5.63
C ARG A 23 8.65 12.42 5.60
N VAL A 24 7.65 13.08 6.20
CA VAL A 24 6.25 12.66 6.06
C VAL A 24 5.73 13.15 4.71
N ALA A 25 5.77 12.30 3.68
CA ALA A 25 5.26 12.67 2.35
C ALA A 25 3.73 12.75 2.34
N ARG A 26 3.06 11.79 3.00
CA ARG A 26 1.60 11.74 3.17
C ARG A 26 1.21 11.17 4.53
N ARG A 27 0.05 11.59 5.03
CA ARG A 27 -0.59 11.11 6.25
C ARG A 27 -2.10 11.01 6.03
N TRP A 28 -2.71 9.90 6.39
CA TRP A 28 -4.18 9.73 6.32
C TRP A 28 -4.72 8.86 7.46
N LYS A 29 -6.01 8.99 7.73
CA LYS A 29 -6.73 8.13 8.67
C LYS A 29 -7.29 6.94 7.92
N THR A 30 -7.07 5.74 8.45
CA THR A 30 -7.72 4.52 7.97
C THR A 30 -9.01 4.31 8.77
N ILE A 31 -10.13 4.43 8.08
CA ILE A 31 -11.48 4.28 8.63
C ILE A 31 -12.18 3.14 7.88
N LEU A 32 -12.71 2.17 8.62
CA LEU A 32 -13.48 1.09 8.02
C LEU A 32 -14.79 1.63 7.41
N PRO A 33 -15.08 1.39 6.13
CA PRO A 33 -16.26 1.94 5.48
C PRO A 33 -17.59 1.47 6.10
N THR A 34 -17.62 0.22 6.57
CA THR A 34 -18.82 -0.45 7.10
C THR A 34 -19.14 -0.05 8.53
N THR A 35 -18.13 -0.08 9.42
CA THR A 35 -18.31 0.22 10.84
C THR A 35 -18.08 1.69 11.19
N LYS A 36 -17.49 2.46 10.27
CA LYS A 36 -16.97 3.83 10.51
C LYS A 36 -15.94 3.89 11.64
N GLU A 37 -15.34 2.76 11.97
CA GLU A 37 -14.33 2.64 13.01
C GLU A 37 -12.99 3.21 12.53
N PHE A 38 -12.37 4.03 13.36
CA PHE A 38 -11.05 4.60 13.12
C PHE A 38 -9.97 3.63 13.63
N LEU A 39 -9.26 2.99 12.71
CA LEU A 39 -8.30 1.92 13.02
C LEU A 39 -6.89 2.45 13.28
N SER A 40 -6.38 3.25 12.34
CA SER A 40 -4.98 3.65 12.32
C SER A 40 -4.79 4.99 11.63
N ILE A 41 -3.64 5.60 11.90
CA ILE A 41 -3.09 6.66 11.05
C ILE A 41 -1.95 6.03 10.27
N ASP A 42 -2.02 6.17 8.96
CA ASP A 42 -1.06 5.64 8.02
C ASP A 42 -0.24 6.79 7.43
N PHE A 43 1.00 6.46 7.10
CA PHE A 43 2.03 7.39 6.67
C PHE A 43 2.75 6.84 5.44
N LEU A 44 3.05 7.74 4.52
CA LEU A 44 4.06 7.52 3.50
C LEU A 44 5.30 8.32 3.88
N PHE A 45 6.38 7.61 4.16
CA PHE A 45 7.68 8.20 4.50
C PHE A 45 8.64 8.13 3.30
N THR A 46 9.51 9.12 3.20
CA THR A 46 10.63 9.13 2.26
C THR A 46 11.93 9.50 2.97
N ASP A 47 13.04 8.90 2.54
CA ASP A 47 14.37 9.36 2.95
C ASP A 47 14.67 10.73 2.30
N ASP A 48 15.51 11.54 2.96
CA ASP A 48 15.85 12.88 2.45
C ASP A 48 16.89 12.85 1.32
N GLU A 49 17.71 11.80 1.25
CA GLU A 49 18.76 11.64 0.25
C GLU A 49 18.30 10.76 -0.91
N TYR A 50 18.78 11.07 -2.11
CA TYR A 50 18.63 10.20 -3.27
C TYR A 50 19.44 8.92 -3.06
N SER A 51 18.80 7.76 -3.24
CA SER A 51 19.47 6.46 -3.27
C SER A 51 20.45 6.38 -4.45
N LEU A 52 21.34 5.41 -4.43
CA LEU A 52 22.30 5.10 -5.52
C LEU A 52 21.63 4.90 -6.90
N ARG A 53 20.31 4.71 -6.92
CA ARG A 53 19.48 4.57 -8.12
C ARG A 53 18.85 5.88 -8.60
N ASN A 54 19.26 7.03 -8.06
CA ASN A 54 18.62 8.34 -8.27
C ASN A 54 17.13 8.35 -7.93
N GLN A 55 16.70 7.52 -6.97
CA GLN A 55 15.31 7.46 -6.50
C GLN A 55 15.31 7.59 -4.98
N ARG A 56 14.33 8.30 -4.42
CA ARG A 56 14.13 8.32 -2.97
C ARG A 56 13.49 7.00 -2.56
N ASP A 57 14.09 6.30 -1.61
CA ASP A 57 13.45 5.13 -1.02
C ASP A 57 12.24 5.59 -0.20
N ALA A 58 11.16 4.81 -0.27
CA ALA A 58 9.92 5.10 0.42
C ALA A 58 9.51 3.95 1.34
N ALA A 59 8.92 4.28 2.47
CA ALA A 59 8.43 3.30 3.43
C ALA A 59 7.00 3.63 3.84
N HIS A 60 6.16 2.61 3.89
CA HIS A 60 4.86 2.74 4.53
C HIS A 60 5.06 2.68 6.03
N GLY A 61 4.33 3.48 6.79
CA GLY A 61 4.26 3.33 8.23
C GLY A 61 2.87 3.57 8.77
N TYR A 62 2.64 3.15 10.00
CA TYR A 62 1.35 3.33 10.65
C TYR A 62 1.49 3.44 12.17
N MET A 63 0.44 3.96 12.81
CA MET A 63 0.24 3.91 14.25
C MET A 63 -1.23 3.63 14.58
N GLU A 64 -1.48 3.10 15.77
CA GLU A 64 -2.84 2.85 16.27
C GLU A 64 -3.61 4.16 16.48
N SER A 65 -4.93 4.13 16.29
CA SER A 65 -5.80 5.31 16.39
C SER A 65 -5.79 5.99 17.76
N ASN A 66 -5.61 5.22 18.84
CA ASN A 66 -5.51 5.73 20.22
C ASN A 66 -4.27 6.63 20.44
N MET A 67 -3.28 6.59 19.55
CA MET A 67 -2.07 7.42 19.61
C MET A 67 -2.21 8.74 18.83
N GLU A 68 -3.32 8.97 18.12
CA GLU A 68 -3.51 10.18 17.32
C GLU A 68 -3.25 11.45 18.13
N GLN A 69 -3.78 11.52 19.35
CA GLN A 69 -3.65 12.72 20.19
C GLN A 69 -2.20 13.01 20.57
N HIS A 70 -1.34 11.98 20.63
CA HIS A 70 0.06 12.14 21.02
C HIS A 70 0.94 12.64 19.87
N PHE A 71 0.67 12.23 18.63
CA PHE A 71 1.54 12.51 17.48
C PHE A 71 0.92 13.44 16.43
N SER A 72 -0.36 13.76 16.52
CA SER A 72 -1.07 14.55 15.48
C SER A 72 -0.50 15.94 15.26
N GLU A 73 0.00 16.58 16.32
CA GLU A 73 0.62 17.90 16.27
C GLU A 73 2.10 17.85 15.87
N THR A 74 2.75 16.71 16.11
CA THR A 74 4.18 16.49 15.88
C THR A 74 4.43 16.00 14.45
N LEU A 75 3.77 14.93 13.99
CA LEU A 75 3.97 14.34 12.66
C LEU A 75 3.04 15.00 11.63
N LYS A 76 3.51 16.09 11.04
CA LYS A 76 2.88 16.84 9.94
C LYS A 76 3.52 16.52 8.60
N GLU A 77 2.70 16.51 7.55
CA GLU A 77 3.13 16.33 6.16
C GLU A 77 4.15 17.41 5.74
N GLY A 78 5.07 17.05 4.84
CA GLY A 78 6.11 17.91 4.27
C GLY A 78 7.35 18.11 5.13
N LEU A 79 7.28 17.82 6.44
CA LEU A 79 8.37 18.04 7.39
C LEU A 79 9.25 16.79 7.57
N LEU A 80 10.49 17.04 7.99
CA LEU A 80 11.52 16.02 8.21
C LEU A 80 11.66 15.72 9.70
N TYR A 81 11.73 14.44 10.05
CA TYR A 81 11.77 13.98 11.44
C TYR A 81 12.88 12.97 11.66
N LYS A 82 13.57 13.10 12.78
CA LYS A 82 14.35 12.05 13.40
C LYS A 82 13.40 11.19 14.24
N ILE A 83 13.26 9.92 13.84
CA ILE A 83 12.40 8.94 14.50
C ILE A 83 13.30 7.89 15.15
N SER A 84 13.23 7.73 16.47
CA SER A 84 13.95 6.70 17.23
C SER A 84 12.99 5.79 17.99
N VAL A 85 13.45 4.57 18.30
CA VAL A 85 12.65 3.58 19.06
C VAL A 85 11.38 3.19 18.29
N PHE A 86 11.55 2.48 17.18
CA PHE A 86 10.46 2.08 16.29
C PHE A 86 10.53 0.58 15.98
N GLN A 87 9.47 0.04 15.39
CA GLN A 87 9.43 -1.37 14.98
C GLN A 87 9.22 -1.47 13.48
N VAL A 88 9.90 -2.40 12.84
CA VAL A 88 9.67 -2.76 11.44
C VAL A 88 8.92 -4.08 11.41
N LYS A 89 7.76 -4.08 10.76
CA LYS A 89 6.92 -5.25 10.58
C LYS A 89 7.00 -5.73 9.12
N PRO A 90 6.84 -7.04 8.87
CA PRO A 90 6.52 -7.50 7.52
C PRO A 90 5.19 -6.90 7.09
N LEU A 91 5.00 -6.68 5.79
CA LEU A 91 3.71 -6.28 5.28
C LEU A 91 2.65 -7.34 5.60
N LYS A 92 1.51 -6.91 6.14
CA LYS A 92 0.39 -7.79 6.48
C LYS A 92 -0.60 -7.84 5.31
N GLY A 93 -0.75 -9.01 4.69
CA GLY A 93 -1.70 -9.25 3.60
C GLY A 93 -1.11 -9.07 2.20
N THR A 94 -1.99 -9.00 1.20
CA THR A 94 -1.60 -8.80 -0.20
C THR A 94 -1.21 -7.34 -0.43
N PRO A 95 -0.08 -7.05 -1.12
CA PRO A 95 0.39 -5.68 -1.40
C PRO A 95 -0.54 -4.82 -2.27
N LYS A 96 -1.70 -5.35 -2.68
CA LYS A 96 -2.57 -4.78 -3.72
C LYS A 96 -3.14 -3.39 -3.35
N TYR A 97 -3.22 -3.06 -2.06
CA TYR A 97 -3.89 -1.83 -1.60
C TYR A 97 -2.95 -0.80 -0.97
N ASN A 98 -1.63 -1.04 -0.98
CA ASN A 98 -0.68 -0.07 -0.48
C ASN A 98 -0.38 0.99 -1.54
N ALA A 99 -0.16 2.22 -1.10
CA ALA A 99 0.30 3.31 -1.97
C ALA A 99 1.66 3.03 -2.62
N ILE A 100 2.50 2.20 -1.98
CA ILE A 100 3.80 1.76 -2.50
C ILE A 100 3.98 0.24 -2.36
N PRO A 101 4.69 -0.42 -3.28
CA PRO A 101 5.02 -1.84 -3.19
C PRO A 101 6.18 -2.07 -2.19
N ALA A 102 5.96 -1.73 -0.92
CA ALA A 102 6.94 -1.95 0.15
C ALA A 102 6.67 -3.28 0.87
N GLU A 103 7.71 -4.09 1.05
CA GLU A 103 7.63 -5.38 1.77
C GLU A 103 7.60 -5.22 3.30
N LYS A 104 7.95 -4.03 3.78
CA LYS A 104 8.13 -3.71 5.21
C LYS A 104 7.36 -2.45 5.54
N THR A 105 6.86 -2.39 6.76
CA THR A 105 6.20 -1.19 7.27
C THR A 105 6.78 -0.77 8.62
N ILE A 106 6.87 0.53 8.84
CA ILE A 106 7.36 1.14 10.08
C ILE A 106 6.16 1.32 11.01
N LEU A 107 6.19 0.67 12.17
CA LEU A 107 5.24 0.86 13.25
C LEU A 107 5.79 1.91 14.22
N ILE A 108 5.05 3.01 14.34
CA ILE A 108 5.21 4.02 15.38
C ILE A 108 4.35 3.58 16.57
N TYR A 109 4.96 3.46 17.75
CA TYR A 109 4.27 3.02 18.97
C TYR A 109 4.58 3.95 20.15
N TRP A 110 3.99 3.71 21.31
CA TRP A 110 4.00 4.66 22.44
C TRP A 110 5.38 5.12 22.92
N SER A 111 6.42 4.29 22.77
CA SER A 111 7.78 4.69 23.15
C SER A 111 8.59 5.26 21.99
N THR A 112 7.99 5.45 20.82
CA THR A 112 8.65 6.07 19.69
C THR A 112 8.88 7.55 19.98
N GLU A 113 10.12 7.97 19.80
CA GLU A 113 10.54 9.35 19.96
C GLU A 113 10.58 9.99 18.58
N VAL A 114 9.95 11.15 18.44
CA VAL A 114 9.89 11.91 17.19
C VAL A 114 10.38 13.32 17.46
N ARG A 115 11.37 13.76 16.69
CA ARG A 115 11.88 15.13 16.75
C ARG A 115 11.96 15.71 15.34
N GLU A 116 11.34 16.86 15.13
CA GLU A 116 11.48 17.60 13.88
C GLU A 116 12.94 18.03 13.67
N VAL A 117 13.44 17.85 12.45
CA VAL A 117 14.80 18.22 12.06
C VAL A 117 14.71 19.55 11.32
N THR A 118 15.08 20.64 12.01
CA THR A 118 15.03 22.00 11.47
C THR A 118 16.41 22.53 11.04
N GLU A 119 17.50 21.90 11.50
CA GLU A 119 18.89 22.33 11.25
C GLU A 119 19.51 21.48 10.13
N GLY A 120 20.27 22.12 9.23
CA GLY A 120 20.97 21.43 8.14
C GLY A 120 20.15 21.22 6.86
N ILE A 121 18.85 21.54 6.85
CA ILE A 121 18.09 21.73 5.61
C ILE A 121 18.64 23.01 4.96
N ASN A 122 19.57 22.85 4.02
CA ASN A 122 20.17 23.96 3.29
C ASN A 122 19.05 24.86 2.74
N LYS A 123 18.90 26.06 3.33
CA LYS A 123 18.06 27.14 2.78
C LYS A 123 18.45 27.55 1.35
N ASN A 124 19.57 27.01 0.84
CA ASN A 124 20.04 27.19 -0.53
C ASN A 124 19.33 26.27 -1.55
N ASN A 125 18.47 25.34 -1.11
CA ASN A 125 17.54 24.63 -2.00
C ASN A 125 16.25 25.43 -2.26
N SER A 126 16.28 26.76 -2.10
CA SER A 126 15.14 27.70 -2.23
C SER A 126 14.57 27.85 -3.65
N ALA A 127 14.82 26.90 -4.54
CA ALA A 127 14.19 26.80 -5.85
C ALA A 127 13.99 25.33 -6.30
N GLU A 128 14.78 24.38 -5.78
CA GLU A 128 14.61 22.95 -6.10
C GLU A 128 13.73 22.19 -5.10
N ASP A 129 13.51 22.69 -3.87
CA ASP A 129 12.44 22.20 -2.99
C ASP A 129 11.02 22.54 -3.51
N ILE A 130 10.92 23.31 -4.60
CA ILE A 130 9.68 23.54 -5.35
C ILE A 130 9.41 22.41 -6.36
N ARG A 131 10.35 21.47 -6.59
CA ARG A 131 10.12 20.29 -7.44
C ARG A 131 9.24 19.21 -6.82
N PHE A 132 8.72 19.38 -5.60
CA PHE A 132 7.63 18.51 -5.16
C PHE A 132 6.32 18.76 -5.90
N LYS A 133 6.14 19.91 -6.60
CA LYS A 133 5.02 20.07 -7.55
C LYS A 133 5.11 19.11 -8.75
N ASP A 134 6.32 18.70 -9.12
CA ASP A 134 6.54 17.73 -10.19
C ASP A 134 6.51 16.28 -9.67
N ASP A 135 6.81 16.04 -8.39
CA ASP A 135 6.55 14.74 -7.73
C ASP A 135 5.05 14.48 -7.53
N TYR A 136 4.19 15.51 -7.50
CA TYR A 136 2.74 15.30 -7.63
C TYR A 136 2.37 14.71 -8.99
N SER A 137 3.13 14.98 -10.06
CA SER A 137 2.95 14.29 -11.34
C SER A 137 3.42 12.85 -11.24
N GLU A 138 4.54 12.57 -10.58
CA GLU A 138 5.02 11.18 -10.43
C GLU A 138 4.11 10.37 -9.50
N ILE A 139 3.61 10.95 -8.42
CA ILE A 139 2.56 10.38 -7.56
C ILE A 139 1.26 10.21 -8.37
N LYS A 140 0.83 11.18 -9.17
CA LYS A 140 -0.32 11.02 -10.07
C LYS A 140 -0.09 9.95 -11.14
N LEU A 141 1.14 9.79 -11.62
CA LEU A 141 1.52 8.74 -12.58
C LEU A 141 1.51 7.38 -11.90
N LEU A 142 1.96 7.29 -10.65
CA LEU A 142 1.89 6.08 -9.83
C LEU A 142 0.44 5.73 -9.44
N GLU A 143 -0.37 6.73 -9.07
CA GLU A 143 -1.81 6.60 -8.81
C GLU A 143 -2.54 6.16 -10.09
N ALA A 144 -2.28 6.80 -11.23
CA ALA A 144 -2.86 6.42 -12.53
C ALA A 144 -2.40 5.03 -12.99
N ALA A 145 -1.14 4.66 -12.76
CA ALA A 145 -0.64 3.33 -13.04
C ALA A 145 -1.30 2.28 -12.12
N GLN A 146 -1.58 2.63 -10.86
CA GLN A 146 -2.28 1.78 -9.91
C GLN A 146 -3.77 1.64 -10.28
N GLU A 147 -4.44 2.73 -10.68
CA GLU A 147 -5.81 2.70 -11.20
C GLU A 147 -5.91 1.85 -12.48
N GLN A 148 -4.94 1.98 -13.38
CA GLN A 148 -4.86 1.17 -14.59
C GLN A 148 -4.67 -0.31 -14.24
N ARG A 149 -3.73 -0.66 -13.35
CA ARG A 149 -3.56 -2.04 -12.87
C ARG A 149 -4.81 -2.58 -12.17
N ASN A 150 -5.49 -1.76 -11.37
CA ASN A 150 -6.73 -2.15 -10.70
C ASN A 150 -7.84 -2.42 -11.73
N ARG A 151 -7.95 -1.60 -12.77
CA ARG A 151 -8.86 -1.83 -13.90
C ARG A 151 -8.53 -3.11 -14.65
N ASP A 152 -7.26 -3.36 -14.95
CA ASP A 152 -6.82 -4.54 -15.68
C ASP A 152 -7.12 -5.81 -14.86
N ASN A 153 -6.84 -5.79 -13.55
CA ASN A 153 -7.21 -6.88 -12.64
C ASN A 153 -8.73 -7.10 -12.56
N LEU A 154 -9.53 -6.02 -12.54
CA LEU A 154 -10.99 -6.11 -12.55
C LEU A 154 -11.51 -6.73 -13.86
N PHE A 155 -10.82 -6.45 -14.97
CA PHE A 155 -11.13 -7.00 -16.28
C PHE A 155 -10.81 -8.49 -16.34
N ASP A 156 -9.68 -8.91 -15.77
CA ASP A 156 -9.31 -10.34 -15.66
C ASP A 156 -10.33 -11.11 -14.80
N GLU A 157 -10.74 -10.57 -13.64
CA GLU A 157 -11.78 -11.17 -12.81
C GLU A 157 -13.14 -11.26 -13.53
N ALA A 158 -13.50 -10.25 -14.32
CA ALA A 158 -14.72 -10.25 -15.11
C ALA A 158 -14.68 -11.27 -16.26
N ILE A 159 -13.52 -11.46 -16.89
CA ILE A 159 -13.30 -12.50 -17.92
C ILE A 159 -13.40 -13.88 -17.28
N GLU A 160 -12.73 -14.11 -16.15
CA GLU A 160 -12.80 -15.39 -15.43
C GLU A 160 -14.24 -15.72 -15.02
N SER A 161 -14.97 -14.74 -14.46
CA SER A 161 -16.38 -14.90 -14.11
C SER A 161 -17.26 -15.21 -15.33
N SER A 162 -16.98 -14.56 -16.48
CA SER A 162 -17.74 -14.78 -17.71
C SER A 162 -17.45 -16.15 -18.34
N ILE A 163 -16.19 -16.59 -18.31
CA ILE A 163 -15.79 -17.93 -18.76
C ILE A 163 -16.48 -18.98 -17.89
N ILE A 164 -16.48 -18.83 -16.57
CA ILE A 164 -17.18 -19.75 -15.65
C ILE A 164 -18.69 -19.78 -15.96
N GLN A 165 -19.32 -18.63 -16.21
CA GLN A 165 -20.73 -18.57 -16.56
C GLN A 165 -21.03 -19.26 -17.90
N ILE A 166 -20.19 -19.06 -18.92
CA ILE A 166 -20.33 -19.72 -20.23
C ILE A 166 -20.15 -21.23 -20.10
N LEU A 167 -19.15 -21.69 -19.34
CA LEU A 167 -18.91 -23.11 -19.10
C LEU A 167 -20.09 -23.75 -18.37
N ASN A 168 -20.67 -23.07 -17.38
CA ASN A 168 -21.87 -23.54 -16.68
C ASN A 168 -23.10 -23.61 -17.61
N LEU A 169 -23.29 -22.62 -18.48
CA LEU A 169 -24.38 -22.60 -19.48
C LEU A 169 -24.23 -23.72 -20.53
N SER A 170 -22.99 -23.98 -20.98
CA SER A 170 -22.70 -25.05 -21.93
C SER A 170 -22.94 -26.45 -21.33
N SER A 171 -22.65 -26.62 -20.04
CA SER A 171 -22.88 -27.87 -19.31
C SER A 171 -24.38 -28.17 -19.18
N SER A 172 -25.22 -27.15 -18.94
CA SER A 172 -26.68 -27.32 -18.92
C SER A 172 -27.29 -27.60 -20.30
N GLY A 173 -26.71 -27.08 -21.38
CA GLY A 173 -27.18 -27.33 -22.75
C GLY A 173 -26.84 -28.74 -23.25
N ILE A 174 -25.66 -29.27 -22.90
CA ILE A 174 -25.22 -30.62 -23.27
C ILE A 174 -26.12 -31.68 -22.58
N VAL A 175 -26.48 -31.48 -21.31
CA VAL A 175 -27.36 -32.40 -20.55
C VAL A 175 -28.79 -32.44 -21.11
N GLN A 176 -29.31 -31.34 -21.71
CA GLN A 176 -30.61 -31.34 -22.36
C GLN A 176 -30.60 -32.01 -23.75
N ALA A 177 -29.50 -31.88 -24.50
CA ALA A 177 -29.36 -32.50 -25.82
C ALA A 177 -29.20 -34.03 -25.77
N GLU A 178 -28.48 -34.55 -24.78
CA GLU A 178 -28.30 -36.00 -24.60
C GLU A 178 -29.60 -36.69 -24.14
N ASN A 179 -30.36 -36.07 -23.23
CA ASN A 179 -31.65 -36.63 -22.79
C ASN A 179 -32.71 -36.63 -23.89
N SER A 180 -32.72 -35.60 -24.76
CA SER A 180 -33.66 -35.53 -25.89
C SER A 180 -33.33 -36.56 -26.99
N SER A 181 -32.05 -36.91 -27.15
CA SER A 181 -31.63 -37.93 -28.14
C SER A 181 -31.85 -39.36 -27.65
N LEU A 182 -31.81 -39.60 -26.34
CA LEU A 182 -32.11 -40.90 -25.74
C LEU A 182 -33.61 -41.26 -25.80
N GLU A 183 -34.50 -40.28 -25.63
CA GLU A 183 -35.95 -40.52 -25.75
C GLU A 183 -36.40 -40.82 -27.20
N ALA A 184 -35.65 -40.37 -28.20
CA ALA A 184 -35.95 -40.65 -29.61
C ALA A 184 -35.60 -42.10 -30.03
N ILE A 185 -34.66 -42.76 -29.34
CA ILE A 185 -34.19 -44.12 -29.69
C ILE A 185 -35.07 -45.21 -29.05
N VAL A 186 -35.75 -44.92 -27.95
CA VAL A 186 -36.58 -45.91 -27.23
C VAL A 186 -37.92 -46.21 -27.93
N ASN A 187 -38.38 -45.36 -28.85
CA ASN A 187 -39.69 -45.49 -29.50
C ASN A 187 -39.70 -46.20 -30.87
N THR A 188 -38.61 -46.86 -31.30
CA THR A 188 -38.54 -47.50 -32.62
C THR A 188 -38.37 -49.02 -32.61
N THR A 189 -38.64 -49.71 -31.49
CA THR A 189 -38.60 -51.19 -31.45
C THR A 189 -40.00 -51.75 -31.69
N PRO A 190 -40.29 -52.38 -32.85
CA PRO A 190 -41.56 -53.07 -33.08
C PRO A 190 -41.57 -54.39 -32.31
N ALA A 191 -42.76 -54.73 -31.77
CA ALA A 191 -43.05 -55.97 -31.07
C ALA A 191 -43.01 -57.21 -32.00
#